data_AF-A0A965PBV6-F1
#
_entry.id   AF-A0A965PBV6-F1
#
_cell.length_a   1.000
_cell.length_b   1.000
_cell.length_c   1.000
_cell.angle_alpha   90.00
_cell.angle_beta   90.00
_cell.angle_gamma   90.00
#
_symmetry.space_group_name_H-M   'P 1'
#
loop_
_entity.id
_entity.type
_entity.pdbx_description
1 polymer ?
#
loop_
_entity_poly.entity_id
_entity_poly.type
_entity_poly.pdbx_seq_one_letter_code
_entity_poly.pdbx_strand_id
1 'polypeptide(L)'
;MSVYKTKLMPVSHEIKSQLAKLLATEDLVVEHKKVATACFNVHTRVLTLPLWDKASNTVYDLLVGHEVGHALFTPDDDWFESTTIPQQFVNIVEDARIEKLMKRKYAGLAKTFYNGYKELNDEDFFQIADEDLETLNLADKTNLYFKVGNFLSPLNFNSKEKEIIECIDSCETFTDVIIAAEKLYEYCKEEQQKQQKVANLDSHDSEQQGNSSSGEQMGETEESENDQQESPQLQQPEESSGNSSGNQTIPDLSSQEPEVRTADALREKIESLVSSDNRDNVYVELPHLNLETIIAKNSEIHQYIDENFERQKKYIDANNDTTHNFDLYEEVDRSYKQFKTSAQKEVNYLVKEFECRKAADSYARTSTARTGVLDTARLHTYKYNEDLFKKINVIPDGKNHGLIFILDWSGSMNEVIQDTCKQLFNLIWFCKKVSIPFEVYAFTNEWRSPKT
;
A
#
# COMPACT_ATOMS: atom_id res chain seq x y z
N MET A 1 -21.02 35.80 -2.30
CA MET A 1 -20.69 34.47 -2.89
C MET A 1 -19.63 33.84 -2.02
N SER A 2 -20.00 32.84 -1.23
CA SER A 2 -19.02 32.08 -0.45
C SER A 2 -18.27 31.17 -1.41
N VAL A 3 -16.97 31.41 -1.57
CA VAL A 3 -16.09 30.55 -2.35
C VAL A 3 -15.95 29.25 -1.57
N TYR A 4 -16.61 28.19 -2.03
CA TYR A 4 -16.37 26.85 -1.51
C TYR A 4 -14.90 26.50 -1.81
N LYS A 5 -14.04 26.61 -0.80
CA LYS A 5 -12.72 25.97 -0.82
C LYS A 5 -12.99 24.47 -0.93
N THR A 6 -12.72 23.89 -2.09
CA THR A 6 -12.64 22.44 -2.28
C THR A 6 -11.55 21.95 -1.32
N LYS A 7 -11.97 21.38 -0.19
CA LYS A 7 -11.08 20.71 0.74
C LYS A 7 -10.47 19.54 -0.04
N LEU A 8 -9.15 19.54 -0.26
CA LEU A 8 -8.43 18.38 -0.81
C LEU A 8 -8.88 17.15 -0.01
N MET A 9 -9.51 16.18 -0.68
CA MET A 9 -9.87 14.94 -0.02
C MET A 9 -8.58 14.22 0.34
N PRO A 10 -8.38 13.83 1.61
CA PRO A 10 -7.19 13.11 2.01
C PRO A 10 -7.06 11.83 1.19
N VAL A 11 -5.83 11.50 0.79
CA VAL A 11 -5.54 10.28 0.04
C VAL A 11 -5.95 9.08 0.90
N SER A 12 -6.83 8.23 0.39
CA SER A 12 -7.15 6.97 1.06
C SER A 12 -6.05 5.96 0.75
N HIS A 13 -5.15 5.74 1.72
CA HIS A 13 -4.05 4.78 1.61
C HIS A 13 -4.53 3.39 1.20
N GLU A 14 -5.70 2.95 1.68
CA GLU A 14 -6.28 1.65 1.32
C GLU A 14 -6.62 1.55 -0.19
N ILE A 15 -7.22 2.61 -0.76
CA ILE A 15 -7.54 2.65 -2.19
C ILE A 15 -6.25 2.65 -3.02
N LYS A 16 -5.22 3.39 -2.59
CA LYS A 16 -3.93 3.42 -3.28
C LYS A 16 -3.20 2.08 -3.18
N SER A 17 -3.26 1.39 -2.04
CA SER A 17 -2.75 0.02 -1.90
C SER A 17 -3.46 -0.95 -2.84
N GLN A 18 -4.78 -0.86 -2.97
CA GLN A 18 -5.53 -1.70 -3.91
C GLN A 18 -5.14 -1.39 -5.36
N LEU A 19 -4.98 -0.11 -5.72
CA LEU A 19 -4.52 0.29 -7.04
C LEU A 19 -3.14 -0.31 -7.37
N ALA A 20 -2.18 -0.19 -6.44
CA ALA A 20 -0.84 -0.75 -6.62
C ALA A 20 -0.88 -2.26 -6.86
N LYS A 21 -1.65 -3.00 -6.05
CA LYS A 21 -1.83 -4.45 -6.20
C LYS A 21 -2.47 -4.82 -7.54
N LEU A 22 -3.46 -4.06 -7.99
CA LEU A 22 -4.11 -4.30 -9.29
C LEU A 22 -3.16 -4.03 -10.46
N LEU A 23 -2.30 -3.00 -10.36
CA LEU A 23 -1.33 -2.66 -11.40
C LEU A 23 -0.17 -3.66 -11.48
N ALA A 24 0.25 -4.22 -10.36
CA ALA A 24 1.39 -5.13 -10.32
C ALA A 24 1.13 -6.50 -10.96
N THR A 25 -0.13 -6.91 -11.13
CA THR A 25 -0.52 -8.21 -11.70
C THR A 25 0.09 -9.43 -10.98
N GLU A 26 0.60 -9.23 -9.77
CA GLU A 26 1.19 -10.24 -8.89
C GLU A 26 0.79 -9.96 -7.43
N ASP A 27 0.96 -10.97 -6.59
CA ASP A 27 0.74 -10.84 -5.15
C ASP A 27 1.93 -10.12 -4.51
N LEU A 28 1.81 -8.79 -4.36
CA LEU A 28 2.74 -7.97 -3.59
C LEU A 28 2.15 -7.49 -2.27
N VAL A 29 3.03 -7.20 -1.33
CA VAL A 29 2.68 -6.54 -0.06
C VAL A 29 2.87 -5.03 -0.24
N VAL A 30 1.88 -4.25 0.15
CA VAL A 30 1.98 -2.78 0.16
C VAL A 30 2.01 -2.31 1.59
N GLU A 31 3.08 -1.61 1.96
CA GLU A 31 3.28 -1.05 3.29
C GLU A 31 3.37 0.47 3.20
N HIS A 32 2.68 1.16 4.10
CA HIS A 32 2.76 2.60 4.27
C HIS A 32 3.56 2.89 5.53
N LYS A 33 4.80 3.34 5.36
CA LYS A 33 5.77 3.54 6.46
C LYS A 33 6.28 4.97 6.48
N LYS A 34 6.83 5.40 7.62
CA LYS A 34 7.55 6.66 7.75
C LYS A 34 8.96 6.52 7.19
N VAL A 35 9.03 6.50 5.86
CA VAL A 35 10.27 6.50 5.08
C VAL A 35 10.32 7.75 4.22
N ALA A 36 11.52 8.17 3.85
CA ALA A 36 11.72 9.40 3.08
C ALA A 36 11.23 9.25 1.64
N THR A 37 11.54 8.12 1.00
CA THR A 37 11.19 7.84 -0.39
C THR A 37 10.41 6.54 -0.50
N ALA A 38 9.65 6.41 -1.59
CA ALA A 38 9.12 5.11 -1.97
C ALA A 38 10.24 4.22 -2.48
N CYS A 39 10.03 2.92 -2.32
CA CYS A 39 10.89 1.91 -2.90
C CYS A 39 10.13 0.60 -3.07
N PHE A 40 10.51 -0.14 -4.10
CA PHE A 40 10.11 -1.53 -4.27
C PHE A 40 11.28 -2.48 -3.96
N ASN A 41 11.05 -3.45 -3.08
CA ASN A 41 12.00 -4.53 -2.83
C ASN A 41 11.68 -5.73 -3.73
N VAL A 42 12.52 -5.96 -4.73
CA VAL A 42 12.35 -7.03 -5.73
C VAL A 42 12.45 -8.44 -5.13
N HIS A 43 13.23 -8.63 -4.07
CA HIS A 43 13.42 -9.92 -3.41
C HIS A 43 12.22 -10.32 -2.55
N THR A 44 11.76 -9.40 -1.69
CA THR A 44 10.64 -9.67 -0.76
C THR A 44 9.28 -9.35 -1.37
N ARG A 45 9.24 -8.73 -2.55
CA ARG A 45 8.01 -8.25 -3.22
C ARG A 45 7.21 -7.27 -2.35
N VAL A 46 7.90 -6.43 -1.59
CA VAL A 46 7.31 -5.42 -0.72
C VAL A 46 7.44 -4.04 -1.37
N LEU A 47 6.29 -3.41 -1.65
CA LEU A 47 6.19 -2.02 -2.04
C LEU A 47 6.05 -1.15 -0.79
N THR A 48 7.06 -0.34 -0.49
CA THR A 48 7.03 0.61 0.63
C THR A 48 6.68 2.00 0.10
N LEU A 49 5.56 2.53 0.54
CA LEU A 49 5.10 3.88 0.22
C LEU A 49 5.25 4.79 1.45
N PRO A 50 5.84 5.99 1.29
CA PRO A 50 5.81 7.01 2.31
C PRO A 50 4.40 7.47 2.65
N LEU A 51 4.27 8.04 3.83
CA LEU A 51 3.08 8.77 4.25
C LEU A 51 3.11 10.18 3.64
N TRP A 52 2.80 10.26 2.33
CA TRP A 52 2.73 11.50 1.58
C TRP A 52 1.44 12.28 1.89
N ASP A 53 1.54 13.24 2.81
CA ASP A 53 0.40 14.07 3.20
C ASP A 53 0.22 15.31 2.32
N LYS A 54 1.32 15.76 1.70
CA LYS A 54 1.34 16.96 0.84
C LYS A 54 1.21 16.64 -0.65
N ALA A 55 1.36 15.38 -1.04
CA ALA A 55 1.25 14.97 -2.44
C ALA A 55 -0.20 15.05 -2.93
N SER A 56 -0.41 15.56 -4.14
CA SER A 56 -1.70 15.43 -4.80
C SER A 56 -1.99 13.97 -5.17
N ASN A 57 -3.27 13.66 -5.44
CA ASN A 57 -3.64 12.33 -5.94
C ASN A 57 -2.90 11.98 -7.25
N THR A 58 -2.62 12.97 -8.10
CA THR A 58 -1.93 12.77 -9.38
C THR A 58 -0.48 12.39 -9.16
N VAL A 59 0.23 13.13 -8.31
CA VAL A 59 1.63 12.84 -7.95
C VAL A 59 1.72 11.49 -7.22
N TYR A 60 0.77 11.19 -6.34
CA TYR A 60 0.70 9.90 -5.67
C TYR A 60 0.57 8.75 -6.68
N ASP A 61 -0.34 8.86 -7.64
CA ASP A 61 -0.56 7.83 -8.66
C ASP A 61 0.63 7.70 -9.63
N LEU A 62 1.32 8.80 -9.93
CA LEU A 62 2.59 8.81 -10.66
C LEU A 62 3.64 7.96 -9.92
N LEU A 63 3.89 8.27 -8.64
CA LEU A 63 4.91 7.60 -7.84
C LEU A 63 4.58 6.12 -7.65
N VAL A 64 3.33 5.77 -7.36
CA VAL A 64 2.89 4.37 -7.30
C VAL A 64 3.11 3.67 -8.65
N GLY A 65 2.74 4.31 -9.76
CA GLY A 65 2.92 3.73 -11.09
C GLY A 65 4.39 3.50 -11.45
N HIS A 66 5.27 4.37 -10.96
CA HIS A 66 6.71 4.26 -11.11
C HIS A 66 7.26 3.05 -10.32
N GLU A 67 6.97 2.96 -9.02
CA GLU A 67 7.45 1.85 -8.18
C GLU A 67 6.90 0.48 -8.61
N VAL A 68 5.64 0.42 -9.05
CA VAL A 68 5.06 -0.81 -9.62
C VAL A 68 5.73 -1.16 -10.96
N GLY A 69 6.28 -0.18 -11.67
CA GLY A 69 7.13 -0.40 -12.84
C GLY A 69 8.37 -1.23 -12.48
N HIS A 70 9.03 -0.90 -11.38
CA HIS A 70 10.16 -1.70 -10.88
C HIS A 70 9.73 -3.12 -10.53
N ALA A 71 8.59 -3.30 -9.88
CA ALA A 71 8.06 -4.63 -9.55
C ALA A 71 7.88 -5.55 -10.76
N LEU A 72 7.44 -4.98 -11.88
CA LEU A 72 7.13 -5.71 -13.10
C LEU A 72 8.35 -5.97 -13.99
N PHE A 73 9.29 -5.03 -14.02
CA PHE A 73 10.28 -4.97 -15.10
C PHE A 73 11.74 -4.96 -14.63
N THR A 74 12.01 -4.70 -13.34
CA THR A 74 13.36 -4.76 -12.78
C THR A 74 13.62 -6.16 -12.21
N PRO A 75 14.67 -6.86 -12.64
CA PRO A 75 15.00 -8.20 -12.13
C PRO A 75 15.60 -8.15 -10.71
N ASP A 76 15.47 -9.26 -9.98
CA ASP A 76 16.15 -9.51 -8.70
C ASP A 76 17.55 -10.07 -8.96
N ASP A 77 18.42 -9.24 -9.55
CA ASP A 77 19.80 -9.60 -9.90
C ASP A 77 20.80 -8.65 -9.19
N ASP A 78 21.90 -9.19 -8.67
CA ASP A 78 22.99 -8.44 -8.03
C ASP A 78 23.92 -7.76 -9.05
N TRP A 79 23.37 -6.90 -9.92
CA TRP A 79 24.09 -6.28 -11.03
C TRP A 79 25.30 -5.45 -10.59
N PHE A 80 25.28 -4.91 -9.36
CA PHE A 80 26.37 -4.14 -8.76
C PHE A 80 27.66 -4.94 -8.55
N GLU A 81 27.61 -6.28 -8.51
CA GLU A 81 28.83 -7.11 -8.45
C GLU A 81 29.57 -7.16 -9.79
N SER A 82 28.86 -6.90 -10.88
CA SER A 82 29.34 -7.07 -12.25
C SER A 82 29.78 -5.78 -12.94
N THR A 83 29.49 -4.62 -12.35
CA THR A 83 29.76 -3.31 -12.95
C THR A 83 30.22 -2.27 -11.93
N THR A 84 31.02 -1.31 -12.39
CA THR A 84 31.52 -0.18 -11.59
C THR A 84 30.74 1.11 -11.83
N ILE A 85 29.59 1.04 -12.51
CA ILE A 85 28.77 2.21 -12.83
C ILE A 85 28.07 2.71 -11.56
N PRO A 86 28.08 4.03 -11.29
CA PRO A 86 27.33 4.58 -10.16
C PRO A 86 25.82 4.33 -10.31
N GLN A 87 25.18 3.95 -9.21
CA GLN A 87 23.76 3.56 -9.18
C GLN A 87 22.82 4.63 -9.77
N GLN A 88 23.14 5.91 -9.58
CA GLN A 88 22.32 7.02 -10.07
C GLN A 88 22.15 7.00 -11.60
N PHE A 89 23.19 6.62 -12.34
CA PHE A 89 23.13 6.48 -13.81
C PHE A 89 22.24 5.31 -14.23
N VAL A 90 22.34 4.19 -13.51
CA VAL A 90 21.46 3.02 -13.74
C VAL A 90 20.01 3.39 -13.47
N ASN A 91 19.73 4.10 -12.38
CA ASN A 91 18.37 4.54 -12.05
C ASN A 91 17.78 5.46 -13.12
N ILE A 92 18.52 6.43 -13.65
CA ILE A 92 18.01 7.34 -14.70
C ILE A 92 17.58 6.56 -15.95
N VAL A 93 18.39 5.60 -16.37
CA VAL A 93 18.12 4.76 -17.55
C VAL A 93 17.01 3.75 -17.27
N GLU A 94 17.01 3.14 -16.08
CA GLU A 94 15.98 2.19 -15.66
C GLU A 94 14.61 2.86 -15.55
N ASP A 95 14.53 4.02 -14.92
CA ASP A 95 13.33 4.87 -14.82
C ASP A 95 12.73 5.12 -16.20
N ALA A 96 13.57 5.53 -17.16
CA ALA A 96 13.14 5.77 -18.54
C ALA A 96 12.54 4.50 -19.17
N ARG A 97 13.17 3.34 -18.95
CA ARG A 97 12.68 2.05 -19.46
C ARG A 97 11.39 1.61 -18.78
N ILE A 98 11.33 1.54 -17.46
CA ILE A 98 10.16 1.02 -16.73
C ILE A 98 8.94 1.88 -17.00
N GLU A 99 9.10 3.20 -17.08
CA GLU A 99 7.97 4.07 -17.35
C GLU A 99 7.47 3.91 -18.78
N LYS A 100 8.37 3.76 -19.75
CA LYS A 100 8.01 3.45 -21.13
C LYS A 100 7.21 2.14 -21.20
N LEU A 101 7.67 1.10 -20.52
CA LEU A 101 6.97 -0.20 -20.47
C LEU A 101 5.63 -0.09 -19.73
N MET A 102 5.55 0.66 -18.64
CA MET A 102 4.31 0.91 -17.90
C MET A 102 3.28 1.68 -18.74
N LYS A 103 3.70 2.73 -19.44
CA LYS A 103 2.84 3.52 -20.35
C LYS A 103 2.31 2.67 -21.52
N ARG A 104 3.11 1.72 -22.02
CA ARG A 104 2.68 0.75 -23.06
C ARG A 104 1.73 -0.32 -22.52
N LYS A 105 2.00 -0.87 -21.32
CA LYS A 105 1.16 -1.90 -20.69
C LYS A 105 -0.19 -1.34 -20.25
N TYR A 106 -0.20 -0.12 -19.70
CA TYR A 106 -1.39 0.55 -19.19
C TYR A 106 -1.57 1.92 -19.84
N ALA A 107 -2.30 1.97 -20.95
CA ALA A 107 -2.53 3.21 -21.72
C ALA A 107 -3.11 4.37 -20.89
N GLY A 108 -3.86 4.07 -19.81
CA GLY A 108 -4.37 5.07 -18.88
C GLY A 108 -3.29 5.80 -18.08
N LEU A 109 -2.16 5.13 -17.79
CA LEU A 109 -1.05 5.72 -17.02
C LEU A 109 -0.31 6.79 -17.80
N ALA A 110 -0.29 6.76 -19.13
CA ALA A 110 0.36 7.81 -19.93
C ALA A 110 -0.11 9.22 -19.56
N LYS A 111 -1.42 9.38 -19.31
CA LYS A 111 -2.00 10.65 -18.85
C LYS A 111 -1.64 10.98 -17.40
N THR A 112 -1.60 9.96 -16.53
CA THR A 112 -1.18 10.11 -15.13
C THR A 112 0.26 10.58 -15.04
N PHE A 113 1.18 9.93 -15.75
CA PHE A 113 2.59 10.31 -15.81
C PHE A 113 2.78 11.73 -16.34
N TYR A 114 2.10 12.07 -17.45
CA TYR A 114 2.16 13.41 -18.01
C TYR A 114 1.70 14.49 -17.02
N ASN A 115 0.53 14.30 -16.40
CA ASN A 115 -0.01 15.28 -15.46
C ASN A 115 0.82 15.37 -14.17
N GLY A 116 1.34 14.23 -13.68
CA GLY A 116 2.19 14.20 -12.50
C GLY A 116 3.49 14.95 -12.73
N TYR A 117 4.19 14.68 -13.84
CA TYR A 117 5.42 15.41 -14.17
C TYR A 117 5.19 16.89 -14.47
N LYS A 118 4.03 17.25 -15.03
CA LYS A 118 3.63 18.66 -15.17
C LYS A 118 3.58 19.36 -13.82
N GLU A 119 2.92 18.74 -12.84
CA GLU A 119 2.79 19.28 -11.49
C GLU A 119 4.15 19.40 -10.79
N LEU A 120 4.98 18.34 -10.86
CA LEU A 120 6.33 18.36 -10.30
C LEU A 120 7.22 19.44 -10.94
N ASN A 121 7.09 19.66 -12.25
CA ASN A 121 7.79 20.73 -12.95
C ASN A 121 7.28 22.12 -12.56
N ASP A 122 5.96 22.30 -12.49
CA ASP A 122 5.33 23.57 -12.10
C ASP A 122 5.71 23.98 -10.65
N GLU A 123 6.00 23.02 -9.79
CA GLU A 123 6.49 23.22 -8.40
C GLU A 123 8.02 23.18 -8.26
N ASP A 124 8.76 23.17 -9.37
CA ASP A 124 10.23 23.18 -9.43
C ASP A 124 10.89 22.06 -8.61
N PHE A 125 10.37 20.83 -8.71
CA PHE A 125 10.96 19.66 -8.04
C PHE A 125 12.37 19.32 -8.56
N PHE A 126 12.69 19.74 -9.78
CA PHE A 126 13.98 19.51 -10.41
C PHE A 126 15.00 20.63 -10.12
N GLN A 127 14.58 21.72 -9.46
CA GLN A 127 15.41 22.89 -9.13
C GLN A 127 16.13 23.50 -10.35
N ILE A 128 15.38 23.75 -11.42
CA ILE A 128 15.90 24.23 -12.71
C ILE A 128 15.37 25.61 -13.11
N ALA A 129 14.53 26.24 -12.28
CA ALA A 129 13.90 27.52 -12.60
C ALA A 129 14.90 28.67 -12.89
N ASP A 130 16.04 28.67 -12.18
CA ASP A 130 17.09 29.70 -12.28
C ASP A 130 18.37 29.20 -12.99
N GLU A 131 18.35 28.01 -13.59
CA GLU A 131 19.52 27.40 -14.23
C GLU A 131 19.47 27.46 -15.76
N ASP A 132 20.65 27.62 -16.38
CA ASP A 132 20.79 27.47 -17.83
C ASP A 132 20.90 25.99 -18.20
N LEU A 133 19.84 25.46 -18.82
CA LEU A 133 19.75 24.06 -19.23
C LEU A 133 20.90 23.63 -20.17
N GLU A 134 21.54 24.56 -20.90
CA GLU A 134 22.67 24.23 -21.77
C GLU A 134 23.92 23.85 -20.98
N THR A 135 24.06 24.37 -19.75
CA THR A 135 25.21 24.12 -18.86
C THR A 135 25.16 22.77 -18.15
N LEU A 136 24.00 22.11 -18.15
CA LEU A 136 23.81 20.81 -17.52
C LEU A 136 24.60 19.70 -18.23
N ASN A 137 25.09 18.74 -17.46
CA ASN A 137 25.70 17.52 -17.99
C ASN A 137 24.66 16.63 -18.72
N LEU A 138 25.13 15.64 -19.47
CA LEU A 138 24.24 14.78 -20.25
C LEU A 138 23.30 13.95 -19.36
N ALA A 139 23.73 13.50 -18.18
CA ALA A 139 22.88 12.72 -17.28
C ALA A 139 21.70 13.54 -16.77
N ASP A 140 21.93 14.80 -16.39
CA ASP A 140 20.88 15.75 -16.00
C ASP A 140 19.91 16.02 -17.17
N LYS A 141 20.44 16.32 -18.36
CA LYS A 141 19.62 16.50 -19.56
C LYS A 141 18.81 15.25 -19.91
N THR A 142 19.37 14.06 -19.71
CA THR A 142 18.69 12.78 -19.93
C THR A 142 17.52 12.60 -18.96
N ASN A 143 17.75 12.82 -17.67
CA ASN A 143 16.72 12.73 -16.63
C ASN A 143 15.56 13.70 -16.92
N LEU A 144 15.89 14.96 -17.26
CA LEU A 144 14.90 15.96 -17.65
C LEU A 144 14.15 15.58 -18.94
N TYR A 145 14.85 15.07 -19.95
CA TYR A 145 14.26 14.68 -21.23
C TYR A 145 13.15 13.63 -21.06
N PHE A 146 13.42 12.55 -20.32
CA PHE A 146 12.47 11.45 -20.15
C PHE A 146 11.33 11.77 -19.17
N LYS A 147 11.55 12.65 -18.18
CA LYS A 147 10.55 13.01 -17.17
C LYS A 147 9.71 14.23 -17.56
N VAL A 148 10.35 15.35 -17.91
CA VAL A 148 9.70 16.66 -18.11
C VAL A 148 9.98 17.30 -19.48
N GLY A 149 10.57 16.57 -20.43
CA GLY A 149 10.95 17.12 -21.75
C GLY A 149 9.80 17.75 -22.54
N ASN A 150 8.54 17.39 -22.26
CA ASN A 150 7.35 18.00 -22.88
C ASN A 150 7.02 19.41 -22.34
N PHE A 151 7.54 19.78 -21.17
CA PHE A 151 7.22 21.03 -20.46
C PHE A 151 8.36 22.06 -20.53
N LEU A 152 9.55 21.62 -20.93
CA LEU A 152 10.74 22.46 -21.04
C LEU A 152 10.95 22.98 -22.46
N SER A 153 11.75 24.04 -22.57
CA SER A 153 12.35 24.43 -23.84
C SER A 153 13.15 23.25 -24.42
N PRO A 154 13.23 23.11 -25.76
CA PRO A 154 13.93 21.99 -26.39
C PRO A 154 15.37 21.87 -25.89
N LEU A 155 15.71 20.74 -25.28
CA LEU A 155 17.08 20.42 -24.89
C LEU A 155 17.92 20.19 -26.16
N ASN A 156 19.02 20.92 -26.27
CA ASN A 156 19.94 20.80 -27.40
C ASN A 156 20.90 19.64 -27.16
N PHE A 157 20.82 18.63 -28.02
CA PHE A 157 21.74 17.48 -28.00
C PHE A 157 22.63 17.48 -29.24
N ASN A 158 23.92 17.28 -29.04
CA ASN A 158 24.88 17.02 -30.11
C ASN A 158 24.68 15.59 -30.70
N SER A 159 25.37 15.28 -31.80
CA SER A 159 25.19 14.00 -32.49
C SER A 159 25.49 12.77 -31.63
N LYS A 160 26.49 12.85 -30.73
CA LYS A 160 26.83 11.73 -29.83
C LYS A 160 25.82 11.61 -28.69
N GLU A 161 25.40 12.74 -28.12
CA GLU A 161 24.37 12.75 -27.08
C GLU A 161 23.05 12.16 -27.60
N LYS A 162 22.64 12.49 -28.83
CA LYS A 162 21.46 11.90 -29.47
C LYS A 162 21.55 10.38 -29.60
N GLU A 163 22.71 9.86 -29.98
CA GLU A 163 22.94 8.41 -30.08
C GLU A 163 22.76 7.72 -28.72
N ILE A 164 23.22 8.36 -27.64
CA ILE A 164 23.03 7.84 -26.27
C ILE A 164 21.56 7.91 -25.86
N ILE A 165 20.87 9.03 -26.11
CA ILE A 165 19.44 9.17 -25.79
C ILE A 165 18.59 8.15 -26.56
N GLU A 166 18.87 7.93 -27.85
CA GLU A 166 18.18 6.91 -28.67
C GLU A 166 18.49 5.49 -28.17
N CYS A 167 19.70 5.23 -27.67
CA CYS A 167 20.06 3.97 -27.03
C CYS A 167 19.23 3.74 -25.76
N ILE A 168 19.02 4.77 -24.94
CA ILE A 168 18.19 4.69 -23.73
C ILE A 168 16.70 4.49 -24.11
N ASP A 169 16.19 5.26 -25.08
CA ASP A 169 14.79 5.16 -25.52
C ASP A 169 14.47 3.80 -26.18
N SER A 170 15.47 3.09 -26.69
CA SER A 170 15.31 1.74 -27.28
C SER A 170 15.50 0.58 -26.29
N CYS A 171 15.87 0.82 -25.03
CA CYS A 171 16.06 -0.23 -24.04
C CYS A 171 14.76 -1.02 -23.75
N GLU A 172 14.76 -2.35 -23.85
CA GLU A 172 13.59 -3.18 -23.52
C GLU A 172 13.88 -4.11 -22.33
N THR A 173 15.13 -4.51 -22.17
CA THR A 173 15.61 -5.38 -21.09
C THR A 173 16.47 -4.64 -20.08
N PHE A 174 16.64 -5.20 -18.88
CA PHE A 174 17.55 -4.63 -17.89
C PHE A 174 19.02 -4.71 -18.34
N THR A 175 19.39 -5.71 -19.14
CA THR A 175 20.73 -5.76 -19.76
C THR A 175 20.98 -4.57 -20.68
N ASP A 176 19.98 -4.14 -21.46
CA ASP A 176 20.08 -2.94 -22.30
C ASP A 176 20.33 -1.69 -21.44
N VAL A 177 19.70 -1.63 -20.26
CA VAL A 177 19.86 -0.54 -19.29
C VAL A 177 21.27 -0.44 -18.78
N ILE A 178 21.89 -1.55 -18.39
CA ILE A 178 23.30 -1.54 -17.93
C ILE A 178 24.22 -1.03 -19.04
N ILE A 179 24.04 -1.49 -20.27
CA ILE A 179 24.85 -1.06 -21.42
C ILE A 179 24.65 0.44 -21.72
N ALA A 180 23.40 0.92 -21.69
CA ALA A 180 23.10 2.32 -21.97
C ALA A 180 23.57 3.24 -20.83
N ALA A 181 23.45 2.81 -19.56
CA ALA A 181 23.97 3.52 -18.40
C ALA A 181 25.50 3.61 -18.43
N GLU A 182 26.20 2.56 -18.86
CA GLU A 182 27.66 2.56 -19.04
C GLU A 182 28.07 3.64 -20.05
N LYS A 183 27.44 3.66 -21.23
CA LYS A 183 27.70 4.68 -22.27
C LYS A 183 27.42 6.10 -21.78
N LEU A 184 26.32 6.30 -21.05
CA LEU A 184 25.96 7.60 -20.49
C LEU A 184 27.00 8.06 -19.46
N TYR A 185 27.43 7.16 -18.58
CA TYR A 185 28.43 7.42 -17.55
C TYR A 185 29.80 7.73 -18.15
N GLU A 186 30.30 6.91 -19.07
CA GLU A 186 31.58 7.12 -19.75
C GLU A 186 31.61 8.47 -20.46
N TYR A 187 30.54 8.84 -21.17
CA TYR A 187 30.44 10.13 -21.84
C TYR A 187 30.53 11.30 -20.84
N CYS A 188 29.79 11.25 -19.74
CA CYS A 188 29.83 12.30 -18.72
C CYS A 188 31.21 12.41 -18.08
N LYS A 189 31.86 11.27 -17.80
CA LYS A 189 33.21 11.21 -17.25
C LYS A 189 34.25 11.81 -18.20
N GLU A 190 34.18 11.48 -19.49
CA GLU A 190 35.06 12.05 -20.50
C GLU A 190 34.89 13.57 -20.64
N GLU A 191 33.65 14.07 -20.65
CA GLU A 191 33.38 15.51 -20.77
C GLU A 191 33.86 16.27 -19.54
N GLN A 192 33.63 15.75 -18.33
CA GLN A 192 34.14 16.35 -17.08
C GLN A 192 35.67 16.43 -17.09
N GLN A 193 36.35 15.35 -17.51
CA GLN A 193 37.81 15.34 -17.63
C GLN A 193 38.32 16.34 -18.68
N LYS A 194 37.61 16.53 -19.80
CA LYS A 194 37.98 17.55 -20.81
C LYS A 194 37.82 18.95 -20.24
N GLN A 195 36.71 19.25 -19.56
CA GLN A 195 36.47 20.55 -18.93
C GLN A 195 37.52 20.86 -17.88
N GLN A 196 37.89 19.89 -17.03
CA GLN A 196 38.96 20.04 -16.04
C GLN A 196 40.33 20.28 -16.69
N LYS A 197 40.66 19.58 -17.79
CA LYS A 197 41.92 19.81 -18.52
C LYS A 197 41.99 21.22 -19.11
N VAL A 198 40.89 21.72 -19.68
CA VAL A 198 40.81 23.08 -20.23
C VAL A 198 40.92 24.13 -19.11
N ALA A 199 40.23 23.94 -17.99
CA ALA A 199 40.32 24.84 -16.84
C ALA A 199 41.75 24.90 -16.24
N ASN A 200 42.45 23.77 -16.17
CA ASN A 200 43.84 23.72 -15.71
C ASN A 200 44.81 24.42 -16.68
N LEU A 201 44.54 24.41 -17.99
CA LEU A 201 45.34 25.12 -19.00
C LEU A 201 45.18 26.65 -18.90
N ASP A 202 43.97 27.16 -18.66
CA ASP A 202 43.70 28.60 -18.50
C ASP A 202 44.28 29.17 -17.19
N SER A 203 44.37 28.36 -16.14
CA SER A 203 45.00 28.76 -14.87
C SER A 203 46.52 28.96 -14.97
N HIS A 204 47.17 28.38 -15.99
CA HIS A 204 48.62 28.41 -16.14
C HIS A 204 49.15 29.61 -16.94
N ASP A 205 48.26 30.37 -17.61
CA ASP A 205 48.62 31.56 -18.41
C ASP A 205 48.44 32.88 -17.61
N SER A 206 48.05 32.80 -16.33
CA SER A 206 47.76 33.97 -15.48
C SER A 206 48.84 34.27 -14.42
N GLU A 207 49.92 33.48 -14.31
CA GLU A 207 50.98 33.69 -13.30
C GLU A 207 52.32 34.18 -13.89
N GLN A 208 52.28 35.15 -14.81
CA GLN A 208 53.49 35.89 -15.20
C GLN A 208 53.23 37.38 -15.44
N GLN A 209 53.05 38.15 -14.37
CA GLN A 209 53.69 39.47 -14.19
C GLN A 209 53.30 40.16 -12.88
N GLY A 210 54.31 40.65 -12.16
CA GLY A 210 54.23 42.02 -11.61
C GLY A 210 53.95 42.18 -10.12
N ASN A 211 54.91 41.79 -9.30
CA ASN A 211 55.19 42.35 -7.97
C ASN A 211 55.07 43.89 -7.90
N SER A 212 54.29 44.45 -6.96
CA SER A 212 54.70 45.57 -6.08
C SER A 212 53.57 46.17 -5.21
N SER A 213 53.79 46.08 -3.88
CA SER A 213 53.71 47.17 -2.88
C SER A 213 52.39 47.95 -2.64
N SER A 214 51.81 47.65 -1.46
CA SER A 214 51.51 48.57 -0.34
C SER A 214 50.44 49.66 -0.47
N GLY A 215 49.51 49.69 0.50
CA GLY A 215 48.68 50.86 0.81
C GLY A 215 47.53 50.56 1.77
N GLU A 216 47.77 50.77 3.07
CA GLU A 216 46.83 50.70 4.20
C GLU A 216 45.66 51.71 4.10
N GLN A 217 44.51 51.37 4.71
CA GLN A 217 43.77 52.15 5.74
C GLN A 217 42.34 51.54 5.89
N MET A 218 41.99 50.92 7.04
CA MET A 218 41.56 51.48 8.34
C MET A 218 40.07 51.89 8.41
N GLY A 219 39.41 51.46 9.50
CA GLY A 219 38.11 51.94 9.98
C GLY A 219 37.15 50.79 10.35
N GLU A 220 37.39 50.02 11.41
CA GLU A 220 36.91 50.25 12.80
C GLU A 220 35.41 49.90 13.02
N THR A 221 35.10 48.74 13.63
CA THR A 221 34.72 48.47 15.06
C THR A 221 33.19 48.67 15.31
N GLU A 222 32.42 47.91 16.09
CA GLU A 222 32.61 47.12 17.33
C GLU A 222 31.47 46.09 17.55
N GLU A 223 31.84 45.01 18.28
CA GLU A 223 31.18 44.31 19.40
C GLU A 223 29.72 43.80 19.28
N SER A 224 29.50 42.48 19.29
CA SER A 224 29.49 41.52 20.42
C SER A 224 28.24 41.62 21.30
N GLU A 225 27.45 40.54 21.38
CA GLU A 225 27.08 39.92 22.65
C GLU A 225 26.52 38.50 22.45
N ASN A 226 26.79 37.68 23.45
CA ASN A 226 26.73 36.23 23.52
C ASN A 226 25.52 35.84 24.38
N ASP A 227 24.83 34.73 24.08
CA ASP A 227 24.21 33.93 25.15
C ASP A 227 23.92 32.49 24.70
N GLN A 228 24.57 31.56 25.39
CA GLN A 228 24.36 30.11 25.35
C GLN A 228 23.28 29.71 26.36
N GLN A 229 22.49 28.70 26.05
CA GLN A 229 21.96 27.76 27.05
C GLN A 229 21.70 26.37 26.45
N GLU A 230 22.41 25.38 27.00
CA GLU A 230 22.37 23.95 26.70
C GLU A 230 21.16 23.22 27.35
N SER A 231 20.75 22.09 26.73
CA SER A 231 20.62 20.73 27.31
C SER A 231 19.41 19.95 26.72
N PRO A 232 19.35 18.60 26.74
CA PRO A 232 20.40 17.58 26.67
C PRO A 232 20.12 16.45 25.64
N GLN A 233 21.18 15.80 25.17
CA GLN A 233 21.17 14.55 24.39
C GLN A 233 20.81 13.32 25.26
N LEU A 234 20.08 12.37 24.66
CA LEU A 234 19.99 10.98 25.10
C LEU A 234 20.41 10.06 23.93
N GLN A 235 21.29 9.13 24.27
CA GLN A 235 22.16 8.32 23.43
C GLN A 235 21.42 7.21 22.66
N GLN A 236 21.82 7.00 21.40
CA GLN A 236 21.84 5.68 20.76
C GLN A 236 23.28 5.16 20.76
N PRO A 237 23.52 3.84 20.92
CA PRO A 237 24.86 3.27 20.95
C PRO A 237 25.44 3.11 19.53
N GLU A 238 26.70 3.51 19.39
CA GLU A 238 27.61 3.15 18.29
C GLU A 238 28.10 1.70 18.39
N GLU A 239 28.52 1.13 17.26
CA GLU A 239 29.90 0.67 16.98
C GLU A 239 29.87 -0.27 15.74
N SER A 240 30.84 -0.31 14.83
CA SER A 240 32.26 0.03 14.97
C SER A 240 32.89 0.23 13.59
N SER A 241 33.62 1.33 13.40
CA SER A 241 34.71 1.42 12.42
C SER A 241 35.88 2.12 13.10
N GLY A 242 36.96 1.38 13.28
CA GLY A 242 38.15 1.77 14.02
C GLY A 242 39.06 2.76 13.28
N ASN A 243 39.57 3.71 14.07
CA ASN A 243 40.58 4.72 13.77
C ASN A 243 41.88 4.18 13.13
N SER A 244 42.54 5.03 12.32
CA SER A 244 43.94 5.46 12.55
C SER A 244 44.35 6.67 11.70
N SER A 245 44.50 7.80 12.39
CA SER A 245 45.52 8.86 12.28
C SER A 245 46.21 9.19 10.94
N GLY A 246 45.95 10.42 10.48
CA GLY A 246 46.96 11.44 10.23
C GLY A 246 48.09 11.15 9.23
N ASN A 247 47.88 11.53 7.98
CA ASN A 247 48.93 12.14 7.17
C ASN A 247 48.32 13.07 6.11
N GLN A 248 48.86 14.29 6.02
CA GLN A 248 48.55 15.23 4.95
C GLN A 248 48.90 14.55 3.62
N THR A 249 47.86 14.23 2.84
CA THR A 249 48.03 13.80 1.45
C THR A 249 47.15 14.73 0.63
N ILE A 250 47.80 15.47 -0.25
CA ILE A 250 47.20 16.31 -1.28
C ILE A 250 46.08 15.52 -1.96
N PRO A 251 44.84 16.04 -2.11
CA PRO A 251 43.80 15.29 -2.80
C PRO A 251 44.27 15.00 -4.22
N ASP A 252 44.29 13.72 -4.58
CA ASP A 252 44.47 13.26 -5.94
C ASP A 252 43.30 13.82 -6.78
N LEU A 253 43.56 14.85 -7.60
CA LEU A 253 42.57 15.53 -8.43
C LEU A 253 42.05 14.67 -9.61
N SER A 254 42.38 13.38 -9.67
CA SER A 254 42.02 12.49 -10.79
C SER A 254 40.72 11.71 -10.61
N SER A 255 40.03 11.82 -9.47
CA SER A 255 38.90 10.96 -9.09
C SER A 255 37.64 11.73 -8.67
N GLN A 256 37.25 12.77 -9.42
CA GLN A 256 35.90 13.35 -9.29
C GLN A 256 34.93 12.56 -10.18
N GLU A 257 33.91 11.98 -9.57
CA GLU A 257 32.81 11.33 -10.26
C GLU A 257 31.81 12.37 -10.78
N PRO A 258 31.13 12.14 -11.91
CA PRO A 258 30.11 13.06 -12.40
C PRO A 258 28.87 13.04 -11.47
N GLU A 259 28.46 14.22 -11.01
CA GLU A 259 27.28 14.41 -10.17
C GLU A 259 26.03 14.64 -11.03
N VAL A 260 24.86 14.14 -10.59
CA VAL A 260 23.57 14.34 -11.28
C VAL A 260 22.58 15.10 -10.41
N ARG A 261 22.61 16.43 -10.53
CA ARG A 261 21.91 17.36 -9.62
C ARG A 261 20.39 17.25 -9.71
N THR A 262 19.85 17.04 -10.91
CA THR A 262 18.39 17.00 -11.15
C THR A 262 17.73 15.78 -10.52
N ALA A 263 18.44 14.65 -10.45
CA ALA A 263 17.93 13.43 -9.81
C ALA A 263 17.90 13.58 -8.29
N ASP A 264 18.95 14.18 -7.70
CA ASP A 264 19.04 14.44 -6.27
C ASP A 264 18.00 15.50 -5.84
N ALA A 265 17.86 16.59 -6.61
CA ALA A 265 16.85 17.61 -6.38
C ALA A 265 15.42 17.02 -6.35
N LEU A 266 15.09 16.16 -7.33
CA LEU A 266 13.80 15.49 -7.39
C LEU A 266 13.57 14.62 -6.14
N ARG A 267 14.59 13.84 -5.75
CA ARG A 267 14.52 12.96 -4.58
C ARG A 267 14.25 13.76 -3.32
N GLU A 268 15.05 14.78 -3.02
CA GLU A 268 14.90 15.62 -1.83
C GLU A 268 13.51 16.29 -1.76
N LYS A 269 13.00 16.75 -2.90
CA LYS A 269 11.68 17.38 -2.96
C LYS A 269 10.55 16.37 -2.71
N ILE A 270 10.68 15.13 -3.22
CA ILE A 270 9.73 14.04 -2.88
C ILE A 270 9.79 13.71 -1.39
N GLU A 271 10.97 13.69 -0.77
CA GLU A 271 11.13 13.47 0.67
C GLU A 271 10.39 14.55 1.49
N SER A 272 10.37 15.81 1.00
CA SER A 272 9.66 16.93 1.64
C SER A 272 8.12 16.81 1.64
N LEU A 273 7.56 15.88 0.85
CA LEU A 273 6.12 15.60 0.79
C LEU A 273 5.60 14.84 2.02
N VAL A 274 6.51 14.20 2.77
CA VAL A 274 6.22 13.45 3.98
C VAL A 274 6.12 14.39 5.17
N SER A 275 5.14 14.20 6.07
CA SER A 275 5.07 14.95 7.32
C SER A 275 5.75 14.19 8.47
N SER A 276 6.32 14.93 9.42
CA SER A 276 7.02 14.36 10.57
C SER A 276 6.07 13.85 11.68
N ASP A 277 4.77 14.19 11.62
CA ASP A 277 3.79 13.97 12.70
C ASP A 277 3.02 12.63 12.58
N ASN A 278 3.37 11.80 11.61
CA ASN A 278 2.72 10.52 11.42
C ASN A 278 3.26 9.43 12.35
N ARG A 279 2.35 8.56 12.83
CA ARG A 279 2.67 7.36 13.60
C ARG A 279 3.09 6.24 12.65
N ASP A 280 4.09 5.47 13.06
CA ASP A 280 4.56 4.33 12.29
C ASP A 280 3.53 3.20 12.28
N ASN A 281 3.19 2.72 11.10
CA ASN A 281 2.42 1.49 10.95
C ASN A 281 3.34 0.29 11.18
N VAL A 282 2.93 -0.60 12.08
CA VAL A 282 3.58 -1.90 12.26
C VAL A 282 2.74 -2.93 11.52
N TYR A 283 3.30 -3.48 10.45
CA TYR A 283 2.71 -4.60 9.72
C TYR A 283 3.06 -5.89 10.44
N VAL A 284 2.04 -6.63 10.87
CA VAL A 284 2.20 -7.88 11.62
C VAL A 284 1.47 -8.98 10.88
N GLU A 285 2.16 -10.09 10.68
CA GLU A 285 1.52 -11.32 10.22
C GLU A 285 0.82 -12.00 11.40
N LEU A 286 -0.37 -12.53 11.17
CA LEU A 286 -1.05 -13.34 12.17
C LEU A 286 -0.19 -14.59 12.42
N PRO A 287 0.14 -14.92 13.67
CA PRO A 287 0.92 -16.13 13.96
C PRO A 287 0.14 -17.36 13.49
N HIS A 288 0.87 -18.43 13.11
CA HIS A 288 0.25 -19.72 12.84
C HIS A 288 -0.39 -20.27 14.12
N LEU A 289 -1.71 -20.11 14.22
CA LEU A 289 -2.50 -20.53 15.37
C LEU A 289 -2.74 -22.05 15.33
N ASN A 290 -2.44 -22.74 16.42
CA ASN A 290 -2.83 -24.13 16.59
C ASN A 290 -4.30 -24.21 17.06
N LEU A 291 -5.20 -24.44 16.11
CA LEU A 291 -6.65 -24.50 16.36
C LEU A 291 -7.04 -25.62 17.34
N GLU A 292 -6.26 -26.70 17.45
CA GLU A 292 -6.55 -27.79 18.39
C GLU A 292 -6.37 -27.37 19.86
N THR A 293 -5.52 -26.38 20.10
CA THR A 293 -5.29 -25.82 21.45
C THR A 293 -6.23 -24.68 21.78
N ILE A 294 -6.68 -23.93 20.78
CA ILE A 294 -7.47 -22.70 20.97
C ILE A 294 -8.97 -23.02 20.99
N ILE A 295 -9.43 -23.96 20.16
CA ILE A 295 -10.85 -24.30 20.06
C ILE A 295 -11.15 -25.46 21.00
N ALA A 296 -11.82 -25.14 22.11
CA ALA A 296 -12.38 -26.15 23.01
C ALA A 296 -13.54 -26.88 22.33
N LYS A 297 -13.53 -28.21 22.35
CA LYS A 297 -14.60 -29.02 21.75
C LYS A 297 -15.86 -28.92 22.58
N ASN A 298 -17.01 -28.76 21.91
CA ASN A 298 -18.32 -28.70 22.58
C ASN A 298 -18.58 -29.93 23.47
N SER A 299 -18.13 -31.13 23.07
CA SER A 299 -18.26 -32.34 23.88
C SER A 299 -17.48 -32.28 25.20
N GLU A 300 -16.27 -31.71 25.19
CA GLU A 300 -15.44 -31.55 26.40
C GLU A 300 -16.08 -30.54 27.37
N ILE A 301 -16.61 -29.44 26.83
CA ILE A 301 -17.33 -28.43 27.62
C ILE A 301 -18.59 -29.03 28.24
N HIS A 302 -19.42 -29.75 27.47
CA HIS A 302 -20.63 -30.35 28.00
C HIS A 302 -20.35 -31.41 29.06
N GLN A 303 -19.32 -32.24 28.87
CA GLN A 303 -18.91 -33.20 29.89
C GLN A 303 -18.54 -32.50 31.20
N TYR A 304 -17.74 -31.43 31.15
CA TYR A 304 -17.38 -30.65 32.34
C TYR A 304 -18.60 -30.04 33.02
N ILE A 305 -19.54 -29.49 32.25
CA ILE A 305 -20.79 -28.91 32.76
C ILE A 305 -21.65 -29.98 33.45
N ASP A 306 -21.84 -31.12 32.80
CA ASP A 306 -22.65 -32.23 33.31
C ASP A 306 -22.06 -32.78 34.62
N GLU A 307 -20.75 -33.02 34.68
CA GLU A 307 -20.06 -33.48 35.90
C GLU A 307 -20.22 -32.49 37.07
N ASN A 308 -20.18 -31.18 36.79
CA ASN A 308 -20.36 -30.15 37.82
C ASN A 308 -21.80 -30.13 38.34
N PHE A 309 -22.80 -30.20 37.46
CA PHE A 309 -24.20 -30.25 37.87
C PHE A 309 -24.56 -31.54 38.61
N GLU A 310 -24.02 -32.68 38.20
CA GLU A 310 -24.16 -33.94 38.94
C GLU A 310 -23.61 -33.84 40.36
N ARG A 311 -22.46 -33.16 40.55
CA ARG A 311 -21.87 -32.94 41.87
C ARG A 311 -22.76 -32.06 42.75
N GLN A 312 -23.30 -30.98 42.19
CA GLN A 312 -24.24 -30.11 42.91
C GLN A 312 -25.49 -30.87 43.32
N LYS A 313 -26.06 -31.69 42.42
CA LYS A 313 -27.22 -32.53 42.72
C LYS A 313 -26.95 -33.50 43.88
N LYS A 314 -25.83 -34.22 43.86
CA LYS A 314 -25.43 -35.14 44.94
C LYS A 314 -25.30 -34.43 46.29
N TYR A 315 -24.76 -33.22 46.30
CA TYR A 315 -24.64 -32.41 47.53
C TYR A 315 -26.01 -31.98 48.07
N ILE A 316 -26.92 -31.55 47.19
CA ILE A 316 -28.29 -31.17 47.57
C ILE A 316 -29.06 -32.38 48.11
N ASP A 317 -28.97 -33.54 47.43
CA ASP A 317 -29.65 -34.77 47.82
C ASP A 317 -29.15 -35.30 49.18
N ALA A 318 -27.86 -35.16 49.48
CA ALA A 318 -27.27 -35.58 50.75
C ALA A 318 -27.71 -34.70 51.95
N ASN A 319 -28.11 -33.46 51.68
CA ASN A 319 -28.41 -32.47 52.72
C ASN A 319 -29.92 -32.17 52.88
N ASN A 320 -30.79 -32.76 52.05
CA ASN A 320 -32.24 -32.54 52.08
C ASN A 320 -33.00 -33.64 52.84
N ASP A 321 -33.88 -33.23 53.75
CA ASP A 321 -34.74 -34.12 54.55
C ASP A 321 -35.98 -34.58 53.73
N THR A 322 -35.77 -35.60 52.89
CA THR A 322 -36.69 -36.58 52.28
C THR A 322 -38.13 -36.22 51.84
N THR A 323 -38.56 -34.96 51.77
CA THR A 323 -39.96 -34.62 51.43
C THR A 323 -40.19 -33.83 50.15
N HIS A 324 -39.16 -33.28 49.50
CA HIS A 324 -39.31 -32.57 48.22
C HIS A 324 -38.22 -33.00 47.23
N ASN A 325 -38.63 -33.56 46.09
CA ASN A 325 -37.76 -33.86 44.95
C ASN A 325 -37.42 -32.54 44.25
N PHE A 326 -36.32 -31.90 44.64
CA PHE A 326 -35.88 -30.62 44.08
C PHE A 326 -35.22 -30.84 42.71
N ASP A 327 -35.87 -30.38 41.63
CA ASP A 327 -35.30 -30.43 40.28
C ASP A 327 -34.55 -29.11 39.99
N LEU A 328 -33.21 -29.21 39.89
CA LEU A 328 -32.31 -28.09 39.63
C LEU A 328 -32.65 -27.34 38.34
N TYR A 329 -33.27 -28.01 37.37
CA TYR A 329 -33.57 -27.44 36.06
C TYR A 329 -34.98 -26.89 35.94
N GLU A 330 -35.87 -27.08 36.92
CA GLU A 330 -37.31 -26.82 36.75
C GLU A 330 -37.60 -25.38 36.30
N GLU A 331 -37.02 -24.39 36.97
CA GLU A 331 -37.22 -22.98 36.67
C GLU A 331 -36.59 -22.57 35.33
N VAL A 332 -35.40 -23.07 35.05
CA VAL A 332 -34.65 -22.78 33.82
C VAL A 332 -35.37 -23.36 32.61
N ASP A 333 -35.82 -24.62 32.70
CA ASP A 333 -36.58 -25.31 31.66
C ASP A 333 -37.91 -24.63 31.38
N ARG A 334 -38.61 -24.21 32.44
CA ARG A 334 -39.87 -23.46 32.33
C ARG A 334 -39.65 -22.14 31.59
N SER A 335 -38.62 -21.39 32.00
CA SER A 335 -38.27 -20.10 31.38
C SER A 335 -37.85 -20.26 29.92
N TYR A 336 -37.06 -21.28 29.60
CA TYR A 336 -36.67 -21.60 28.23
C TYR A 336 -37.87 -21.98 27.35
N LYS A 337 -38.79 -22.82 27.85
CA LYS A 337 -40.01 -23.21 27.11
C LYS A 337 -40.90 -22.00 26.80
N GLN A 338 -41.05 -21.08 27.77
CA GLN A 338 -41.78 -19.82 27.56
C GLN A 338 -41.11 -18.96 26.49
N PHE A 339 -39.80 -18.72 26.61
CA PHE A 339 -39.03 -17.93 25.64
C PHE A 339 -39.09 -18.52 24.22
N LYS A 340 -38.88 -19.84 24.08
CA LYS A 340 -38.94 -20.52 22.78
C LYS A 340 -40.30 -20.35 22.11
N THR A 341 -41.37 -20.36 22.90
CA THR A 341 -42.74 -20.16 22.40
C THR A 341 -42.95 -18.72 21.96
N SER A 342 -42.51 -17.73 22.74
CA SER A 342 -42.67 -16.30 22.39
C SER A 342 -41.81 -15.91 21.17
N ALA A 343 -40.59 -16.43 21.09
CA ALA A 343 -39.64 -16.17 19.99
C ALA A 343 -40.12 -16.69 18.63
N GLN A 344 -40.96 -17.72 18.59
CA GLN A 344 -41.41 -18.35 17.36
C GLN A 344 -42.08 -17.35 16.39
N LYS A 345 -42.79 -16.35 16.92
CA LYS A 345 -43.44 -15.30 16.12
C LYS A 345 -42.42 -14.43 15.40
N GLU A 346 -41.39 -13.99 16.13
CA GLU A 346 -40.32 -13.15 15.59
C GLU A 346 -39.48 -13.92 14.56
N VAL A 347 -39.12 -15.16 14.88
CA VAL A 347 -38.37 -16.03 13.94
C VAL A 347 -39.17 -16.25 12.66
N ASN A 348 -40.47 -16.52 12.74
CA ASN A 348 -41.32 -16.67 11.55
C ASN A 348 -41.40 -15.39 10.71
N TYR A 349 -41.41 -14.23 11.36
CA TYR A 349 -41.37 -12.95 10.67
C TYR A 349 -40.05 -12.78 9.90
N LEU A 350 -38.91 -13.10 10.52
CA LEU A 350 -37.60 -13.09 9.85
C LEU A 350 -37.54 -14.04 8.64
N VAL A 351 -38.08 -15.26 8.79
CA VAL A 351 -38.16 -16.24 7.69
C VAL A 351 -38.98 -15.67 6.52
N LYS A 352 -40.13 -15.07 6.81
CA LYS A 352 -40.99 -14.47 5.78
C LYS A 352 -40.28 -13.34 5.03
N GLU A 353 -39.65 -12.42 5.76
CA GLU A 353 -38.91 -11.30 5.16
C GLU A 353 -37.73 -11.79 4.32
N PHE A 354 -36.99 -12.78 4.81
CA PHE A 354 -35.87 -13.36 4.09
C PHE A 354 -36.30 -14.01 2.77
N GLU A 355 -37.31 -14.88 2.79
CA GLU A 355 -37.80 -15.53 1.57
C GLU A 355 -38.41 -14.53 0.58
N CYS A 356 -39.10 -13.49 1.08
CA CYS A 356 -39.62 -12.41 0.25
C CYS A 356 -38.49 -11.68 -0.48
N ARG A 357 -37.43 -11.28 0.24
CA ARG A 357 -36.27 -10.60 -0.35
C ARG A 357 -35.50 -11.48 -1.32
N LYS A 358 -35.30 -12.75 -0.96
CA LYS A 358 -34.66 -13.74 -1.82
C LYS A 358 -35.44 -13.94 -3.12
N ALA A 359 -36.77 -14.02 -3.05
CA ALA A 359 -37.63 -14.12 -4.23
C ALA A 359 -37.59 -12.85 -5.08
N ALA A 360 -37.63 -11.67 -4.47
CA ALA A 360 -37.54 -10.39 -5.17
C ALA A 360 -36.21 -10.22 -5.90
N ASP A 361 -35.09 -10.56 -5.26
CA ASP A 361 -33.76 -10.51 -5.87
C ASP A 361 -33.62 -11.55 -6.99
N SER A 362 -34.14 -12.77 -6.80
CA SER A 362 -34.21 -13.77 -7.86
C SER A 362 -35.04 -13.25 -9.05
N TYR A 363 -36.16 -12.58 -8.80
CA TYR A 363 -37.00 -12.00 -9.85
C TYR A 363 -36.28 -10.88 -10.60
N ALA A 364 -35.60 -9.98 -9.88
CA ALA A 364 -34.82 -8.90 -10.49
C ALA A 364 -33.67 -9.40 -11.37
N ARG A 365 -33.05 -10.54 -11.01
CA ARG A 365 -31.96 -11.16 -11.77
C ARG A 365 -32.43 -12.15 -12.84
N THR A 366 -33.72 -12.49 -12.86
CA THR A 366 -34.29 -13.39 -13.87
C THR A 366 -34.37 -12.66 -15.21
N SER A 367 -33.73 -13.23 -16.23
CA SER A 367 -33.86 -12.73 -17.60
C SER A 367 -34.76 -13.66 -18.42
N THR A 368 -35.55 -13.08 -19.32
CA THR A 368 -36.38 -13.83 -20.27
C THR A 368 -35.61 -13.98 -21.58
N ALA A 369 -35.24 -15.21 -21.93
CA ALA A 369 -34.59 -15.52 -23.19
C ALA A 369 -35.59 -16.15 -24.18
N ARG A 370 -35.51 -15.76 -25.46
CA ARG A 370 -36.33 -16.39 -26.52
C ARG A 370 -35.66 -17.69 -26.96
N THR A 371 -36.46 -18.77 -27.04
CA THR A 371 -35.95 -20.11 -27.40
C THR A 371 -35.82 -20.36 -28.90
N GLY A 372 -36.22 -19.39 -29.74
CA GLY A 372 -36.31 -19.57 -31.19
C GLY A 372 -37.46 -20.48 -31.66
N VAL A 373 -38.19 -21.13 -30.73
CA VAL A 373 -39.36 -21.98 -31.04
C VAL A 373 -40.65 -21.18 -30.91
N LEU A 374 -41.54 -21.28 -31.89
CA LEU A 374 -42.82 -20.58 -31.89
C LEU A 374 -43.80 -21.19 -30.86
N ASP A 375 -44.54 -20.32 -30.17
CA ASP A 375 -45.67 -20.71 -29.34
C ASP A 375 -46.94 -20.82 -30.19
N THR A 376 -47.30 -22.05 -30.54
CA THR A 376 -48.48 -22.35 -31.37
C THR A 376 -49.80 -21.92 -30.72
N ALA A 377 -49.85 -21.74 -29.39
CA ALA A 377 -51.05 -21.25 -28.71
C ALA A 377 -51.26 -19.75 -28.93
N ARG A 378 -50.18 -18.97 -29.05
CA ARG A 378 -50.22 -17.50 -29.21
C ARG A 378 -50.10 -17.06 -30.67
N LEU A 379 -49.95 -18.01 -31.59
CA LEU A 379 -49.82 -17.76 -33.03
C LEU A 379 -50.95 -16.89 -33.59
N HIS A 380 -52.17 -17.02 -33.06
CA HIS A 380 -53.33 -16.22 -33.47
C HIS A 380 -53.19 -14.72 -33.17
N THR A 381 -52.24 -14.33 -32.32
CA THR A 381 -51.98 -12.92 -31.93
C THR A 381 -50.95 -12.21 -32.82
N TYR A 382 -50.38 -12.90 -33.82
CA TYR A 382 -49.23 -12.42 -34.60
C TYR A 382 -49.38 -11.04 -35.25
N LYS A 383 -50.62 -10.63 -35.53
CA LYS A 383 -50.91 -9.37 -36.21
C LYS A 383 -50.81 -8.15 -35.29
N TYR A 384 -50.85 -8.35 -33.97
CA TYR A 384 -50.83 -7.28 -32.97
C TYR A 384 -49.92 -7.58 -31.78
N ASN A 385 -49.23 -8.72 -31.77
CA ASN A 385 -48.28 -9.11 -30.74
C ASN A 385 -47.01 -9.67 -31.41
N GLU A 386 -45.89 -8.97 -31.24
CA GLU A 386 -44.59 -9.36 -31.80
C GLU A 386 -43.92 -10.51 -31.00
N ASP A 387 -44.50 -10.88 -29.85
CA ASP A 387 -43.95 -11.86 -28.92
C ASP A 387 -44.56 -13.25 -29.13
N LEU A 388 -44.15 -13.90 -30.23
CA LEU A 388 -44.67 -15.20 -30.70
C LEU A 388 -43.76 -16.39 -30.37
N PHE A 389 -42.60 -16.14 -29.77
CA PHE A 389 -41.63 -17.17 -29.42
C PHE A 389 -41.83 -17.64 -27.97
N LYS A 390 -41.67 -18.95 -27.73
CA LYS A 390 -41.58 -19.48 -26.37
C LYS A 390 -40.40 -18.84 -25.65
N LYS A 391 -40.66 -18.37 -24.42
CA LYS A 391 -39.63 -17.81 -23.54
C LYS A 391 -39.21 -18.84 -22.52
N ILE A 392 -37.92 -18.86 -22.20
CA ILE A 392 -37.39 -19.53 -21.02
C ILE A 392 -36.94 -18.45 -20.05
N ASN A 393 -37.28 -18.63 -18.78
CA ASN A 393 -36.74 -17.83 -17.69
C ASN A 393 -35.41 -18.45 -17.29
N VAL A 394 -34.32 -17.71 -17.49
CA VAL A 394 -33.01 -18.10 -16.97
C VAL A 394 -32.92 -17.51 -15.57
N ILE A 395 -32.96 -18.37 -14.55
CA ILE A 395 -32.76 -18.00 -13.15
C ILE A 395 -31.30 -18.30 -12.83
N PRO A 396 -30.46 -17.28 -12.57
CA PRO A 396 -29.08 -17.50 -12.15
C PRO A 396 -29.04 -18.21 -10.80
N ASP A 397 -28.07 -19.11 -10.60
CA ASP A 397 -27.87 -19.78 -9.31
C ASP A 397 -27.67 -18.75 -8.18
N GLY A 398 -28.24 -19.06 -7.01
CA GLY A 398 -28.13 -18.22 -5.83
C GLY A 398 -26.73 -18.24 -5.21
N LYS A 399 -26.39 -17.22 -4.42
CA LYS A 399 -25.19 -17.28 -3.57
C LYS A 399 -25.43 -18.22 -2.40
N ASN A 400 -24.48 -19.09 -2.11
CA ASN A 400 -24.45 -19.85 -0.86
C ASN A 400 -24.06 -18.92 0.28
N HIS A 401 -24.85 -18.90 1.35
CA HIS A 401 -24.58 -18.08 2.54
C HIS A 401 -24.28 -19.01 3.71
N GLY A 402 -23.24 -18.71 4.48
CA GLY A 402 -22.94 -19.33 5.76
C GLY A 402 -22.76 -18.26 6.83
N LEU A 403 -23.12 -18.55 8.07
CA LEU A 403 -23.04 -17.60 9.18
C LEU A 403 -22.16 -18.14 10.30
N ILE A 404 -21.28 -17.31 10.84
CA ILE A 404 -20.50 -17.62 12.04
C ILE A 404 -20.94 -16.64 13.11
N PHE A 405 -21.45 -17.16 14.22
CA PHE A 405 -21.79 -16.37 15.40
C PHE A 405 -20.67 -16.48 16.42
N ILE A 406 -20.13 -15.34 16.83
CA ILE A 406 -19.08 -15.26 17.85
C ILE A 406 -19.69 -14.56 19.08
N LEU A 407 -19.79 -15.29 20.18
CA LEU A 407 -20.39 -14.83 21.42
C LEU A 407 -19.31 -14.54 22.46
N ASP A 408 -19.32 -13.32 22.99
CA ASP A 408 -18.48 -12.94 24.12
C ASP A 408 -18.95 -13.66 25.38
N TRP A 409 -18.05 -14.46 25.96
CA TRP A 409 -18.28 -15.22 27.19
C TRP A 409 -17.35 -14.74 28.32
N SER A 410 -16.92 -13.48 28.26
CA SER A 410 -16.16 -12.80 29.31
C SER A 410 -17.06 -12.39 30.48
N GLY A 411 -16.44 -12.18 31.65
CA GLY A 411 -17.14 -11.75 32.87
C GLY A 411 -17.86 -10.41 32.75
N SER A 412 -17.42 -9.50 31.86
CA SER A 412 -18.11 -8.22 31.62
C SER A 412 -19.50 -8.36 31.02
N MET A 413 -19.84 -9.52 30.47
CA MET A 413 -21.17 -9.78 29.91
C MET A 413 -22.20 -10.19 30.99
N ASN A 414 -21.83 -10.32 32.26
CA ASN A 414 -22.68 -10.92 33.31
C ASN A 414 -24.11 -10.36 33.37
N GLU A 415 -24.30 -9.05 33.19
CA GLU A 415 -25.60 -8.38 33.27
C GLU A 415 -26.46 -8.56 32.01
N VAL A 416 -25.84 -8.87 30.87
CA VAL A 416 -26.50 -8.88 29.54
C VAL A 416 -26.44 -10.22 28.81
N ILE A 417 -25.62 -11.16 29.29
CA ILE A 417 -25.34 -12.44 28.60
C ILE A 417 -26.60 -13.25 28.31
N GLN A 418 -27.59 -13.19 29.22
CA GLN A 418 -28.85 -13.89 29.03
C GLN A 418 -29.63 -13.34 27.83
N ASP A 419 -29.68 -12.01 27.67
CA ASP A 419 -30.38 -11.38 26.55
C ASP A 419 -29.61 -11.55 25.24
N THR A 420 -28.27 -11.52 25.28
CA THR A 420 -27.43 -11.86 24.12
C THR A 420 -27.64 -13.31 23.68
N CYS A 421 -27.76 -14.26 24.62
CA CYS A 421 -28.09 -15.66 24.31
C CYS A 421 -29.48 -15.81 23.69
N LYS A 422 -30.50 -15.08 24.18
CA LYS A 422 -31.83 -15.08 23.58
C LYS A 422 -31.78 -14.57 22.13
N GLN A 423 -31.05 -13.48 21.87
CA GLN A 423 -30.87 -12.97 20.51
C GLN A 423 -30.17 -13.99 19.61
N LEU A 424 -29.11 -14.64 20.11
CA LEU A 424 -28.41 -15.70 19.40
C LEU A 424 -29.35 -16.87 19.07
N PHE A 425 -30.19 -17.32 20.00
CA PHE A 425 -31.16 -18.38 19.74
C PHE A 425 -32.18 -18.00 18.64
N ASN A 426 -32.66 -16.75 18.63
CA ASN A 426 -33.54 -16.26 17.56
C ASN A 426 -32.87 -16.39 16.18
N LEU A 427 -31.60 -16.00 16.08
CA LEU A 427 -30.82 -16.09 14.83
C LEU A 427 -30.54 -17.54 14.42
N ILE A 428 -30.16 -18.40 15.37
CA ILE A 428 -29.93 -19.83 15.12
C ILE A 428 -31.22 -20.52 14.66
N TRP A 429 -32.36 -20.24 15.29
CA TRP A 429 -33.64 -20.81 14.89
C TRP A 429 -34.09 -20.32 13.52
N PHE A 430 -33.83 -19.05 13.20
CA PHE A 430 -33.99 -18.52 11.86
C PHE A 430 -33.15 -19.32 10.85
N CYS A 431 -31.83 -19.44 11.07
CA CYS A 431 -30.91 -20.15 10.17
C CYS A 431 -31.35 -21.60 9.95
N LYS A 432 -31.74 -22.30 11.03
CA LYS A 432 -32.26 -23.68 10.96
C LYS A 432 -33.52 -23.78 10.10
N LYS A 433 -34.43 -22.80 10.14
CA LYS A 433 -35.67 -22.82 9.34
C LYS A 433 -35.43 -22.57 7.85
N VAL A 434 -34.51 -21.68 7.51
CA VAL A 434 -34.17 -21.37 6.11
C VAL A 434 -33.05 -22.25 5.56
N SER A 435 -32.57 -23.23 6.34
CA SER A 435 -31.48 -24.14 5.98
C SER A 435 -30.17 -23.41 5.61
N ILE A 436 -29.84 -22.32 6.32
CA ILE A 436 -28.54 -21.66 6.21
C ILE A 436 -27.55 -22.40 7.13
N PRO A 437 -26.40 -22.89 6.62
CA PRO A 437 -25.35 -23.45 7.46
C PRO A 437 -24.79 -22.38 8.40
N PHE A 438 -24.60 -22.74 9.66
CA PHE A 438 -24.03 -21.83 10.64
C PHE A 438 -23.19 -22.56 11.69
N GLU A 439 -22.24 -21.82 12.26
CA GLU A 439 -21.45 -22.23 13.42
C GLU A 439 -21.54 -21.19 14.52
N VAL A 440 -21.39 -21.62 15.77
CA VAL A 440 -21.48 -20.77 16.95
C VAL A 440 -20.26 -21.04 17.81
N TYR A 441 -19.49 -19.99 18.08
CA TYR A 441 -18.33 -20.01 18.95
C TYR A 441 -18.56 -19.07 20.11
N ALA A 442 -18.18 -19.50 21.31
CA ALA A 442 -18.05 -18.62 22.46
C ALA A 442 -16.55 -18.38 22.72
N PHE A 443 -16.15 -17.15 23.02
CA PHE A 443 -14.77 -16.84 23.34
C PHE A 443 -14.63 -16.40 24.80
N THR A 444 -13.56 -16.86 25.45
CA THR A 444 -13.21 -16.52 26.83
C THR A 444 -11.71 -16.71 27.03
N ASN A 445 -11.16 -16.03 28.03
CA ASN A 445 -9.75 -16.14 28.41
C ASN A 445 -9.51 -17.18 29.50
N GLU A 446 -10.55 -17.79 30.07
CA GLU A 446 -10.48 -18.60 31.29
C GLU A 446 -10.61 -20.12 31.08
N TRP A 447 -10.65 -20.60 29.83
CA TRP A 447 -10.73 -22.04 29.56
C TRP A 447 -9.36 -22.71 29.72
N ARG A 448 -9.23 -23.60 30.70
CA ARG A 448 -8.06 -24.48 30.84
C ARG A 448 -8.36 -25.80 30.15
N SER A 449 -7.70 -26.05 29.02
CA SER A 449 -7.79 -27.35 28.36
C SER A 449 -7.20 -28.42 29.28
N PRO A 450 -7.83 -29.60 29.45
CA PRO A 450 -7.26 -30.71 30.22
C PRO A 450 -5.91 -31.23 29.69
N LYS A 451 -5.53 -30.82 28.46
CA LYS A 451 -4.33 -31.28 27.74
C LYS A 451 -3.14 -30.31 27.83
N THR A 452 -3.30 -29.21 28.55
CA THR A 452 -2.26 -28.20 28.86
C THR A 452 -2.20 -28.02 30.36
#